data_AF-A0A4U1JJN9-F1
#
_entry.id   AF-A0A4U1JJN9-F1
#
_cell.length_a   1.000
_cell.length_b   1.000
_cell.length_c   1.000
_cell.angle_alpha   90.00
_cell.angle_beta   90.00
_cell.angle_gamma   90.00
#
_symmetry.space_group_name_H-M   'P 1'
#
loop_
_entity.id
_entity.type
_entity.pdbx_description
1 polymer ?
#
loop_
_entity_poly.entity_id
_entity_poly.type
_entity_poly.pdbx_seq_one_letter_code
_entity_poly.pdbx_strand_id
1 'polypeptide(L)'
;MPIQSSDDPIHTLEILAAKVGAPQAGLLDALLAGTDNEQLTEKGRTIATSRIVVDGVRLYQEAFHFWQGASDPQKKRLKGFSLPLLAVAVHQLHALHAHSQKIAEDATDEVKTRAKRAAEATRAAAQGLALRDQATSALRDAAGLDPALRAEVDEAVGTAETPDTLARGLDGLADVLRGWLKAPPGSPLLSRLALASLDEPYADELTAAANAVQTTAAQAGERNAARAAAQAGLDREDGVAILLLGQIVRAFDGANDLDPTIPRLLPNSTRRLFSRRTKKKETGAAEA
;
A
#
# COMPACT_ATOMS: atom_id res chain seq x y z
N MET A 1 36.86 10.36 17.78
CA MET A 1 36.41 11.07 16.57
C MET A 1 34.91 11.29 16.71
N PRO A 2 34.41 12.54 16.69
CA PRO A 2 32.97 12.79 16.70
C PRO A 2 32.37 12.32 15.37
N ILE A 3 31.29 11.54 15.41
CA ILE A 3 30.57 11.07 14.22
C ILE A 3 29.88 12.29 13.62
N GLN A 4 30.34 12.74 12.45
CA GLN A 4 29.70 13.82 11.71
C GLN A 4 28.30 13.38 11.27
N SER A 5 27.30 14.18 11.60
CA SER A 5 25.89 13.94 11.35
C SER A 5 25.47 14.30 9.92
N SER A 6 26.23 13.88 8.91
CA SER A 6 25.93 14.16 7.49
C SER A 6 26.08 12.97 6.55
N ASP A 7 26.37 11.77 7.04
CA ASP A 7 26.46 10.60 6.17
C ASP A 7 25.05 10.04 5.91
N ASP A 8 24.73 9.90 4.63
CA ASP A 8 23.55 9.19 4.14
C ASP A 8 23.38 7.84 4.87
N PRO A 9 22.21 7.55 5.46
CA PRO A 9 21.91 6.26 6.07
C PRO A 9 22.28 5.06 5.20
N ILE A 10 22.12 5.14 3.88
CA ILE A 10 22.51 4.08 2.94
C ILE A 10 24.01 3.82 3.04
N HIS A 11 24.81 4.86 2.79
CA HIS A 11 26.27 4.75 2.77
C HIS A 11 26.81 4.23 4.11
N THR A 12 26.20 4.70 5.20
CA THR A 12 26.55 4.26 6.54
C THR A 12 26.27 2.77 6.76
N LEU A 13 25.11 2.29 6.29
CA LEU A 13 24.72 0.87 6.39
C LEU A 13 25.55 -0.01 5.47
N GLU A 14 25.94 0.45 4.28
CA GLU A 14 26.85 -0.27 3.38
C GLU A 14 28.22 -0.50 4.04
N ILE A 15 28.81 0.56 4.62
CA ILE A 15 30.08 0.46 5.34
C ILE A 15 29.94 -0.51 6.52
N LEU A 16 28.84 -0.42 7.28
CA LEU A 16 28.62 -1.30 8.43
C LEU A 16 28.39 -2.75 7.99
N ALA A 17 27.62 -2.99 6.93
CA ALA A 17 27.38 -4.30 6.33
C ALA A 17 28.69 -4.97 5.90
N ALA A 18 29.60 -4.21 5.28
CA ALA A 18 30.93 -4.70 4.91
C ALA A 18 31.76 -5.12 6.14
N LYS A 19 31.64 -4.39 7.25
CA LYS A 19 32.36 -4.68 8.50
C LYS A 19 31.82 -5.88 9.27
N VAL A 20 30.50 -6.06 9.31
CA VAL A 20 29.86 -7.18 10.03
C VAL A 20 29.82 -8.47 9.20
N GLY A 21 30.02 -8.37 7.89
CA GLY A 21 29.97 -9.49 6.96
C GLY A 21 28.55 -9.85 6.52
N ALA A 22 28.45 -10.83 5.62
CA ALA A 22 27.16 -11.33 5.14
C ALA A 22 26.43 -12.10 6.26
N PRO A 23 25.09 -11.98 6.35
CA PRO A 23 24.31 -12.80 7.27
C PRO A 23 24.40 -14.27 6.83
N GLN A 24 24.52 -15.18 7.81
CA GLN A 24 24.50 -16.60 7.51
C GLN A 24 23.11 -17.01 7.02
N ALA A 25 23.08 -17.91 6.03
CA ALA A 25 21.83 -18.40 5.44
C ALA A 25 20.91 -19.02 6.51
N GLY A 26 19.61 -18.74 6.40
CA GLY A 26 18.58 -19.28 7.31
C GLY A 26 18.51 -18.65 8.70
N LEU A 27 19.42 -17.74 9.08
CA LEU A 27 19.35 -17.08 10.40
C LEU A 27 18.13 -16.17 10.54
N LEU A 28 17.76 -15.46 9.47
CA LEU A 28 16.55 -14.64 9.50
C LEU A 28 15.31 -15.52 9.69
N ASP A 29 15.20 -16.61 8.94
CA ASP A 29 14.08 -17.55 9.04
C ASP A 29 14.01 -18.19 10.44
N ALA A 30 15.16 -18.56 11.01
CA ALA A 30 15.25 -19.08 12.37
C ALA A 30 14.83 -18.04 13.43
N LEU A 31 15.19 -16.76 13.23
CA LEU A 31 14.79 -15.67 14.12
C LEU A 31 13.30 -15.36 14.03
N LEU A 32 12.71 -15.51 12.85
CA LEU A 32 11.28 -15.28 12.60
C LEU A 32 10.41 -16.51 12.85
N ALA A 33 11.00 -17.67 13.11
CA ALA A 33 10.27 -18.90 13.38
C ALA A 33 9.26 -18.70 14.52
N GLY A 34 7.98 -19.00 14.25
CA GLY A 34 6.88 -18.79 15.21
C GLY A 34 6.34 -17.35 15.29
N THR A 35 6.83 -16.44 14.45
CA THR A 35 6.25 -15.10 14.27
C THR A 35 5.46 -15.06 12.98
N ASP A 36 4.20 -14.66 13.07
CA ASP A 36 3.34 -14.57 11.88
C ASP A 36 3.56 -13.27 11.10
N ASN A 37 3.38 -13.32 9.78
CA ASN A 37 3.53 -12.16 8.91
C ASN A 37 2.48 -11.08 9.21
N GLU A 38 1.26 -11.43 9.63
CA GLU A 38 0.24 -10.44 10.02
C GLU A 38 0.69 -9.66 11.25
N GLN A 39 1.30 -10.34 12.23
CA GLN A 39 1.85 -9.72 13.43
C GLN A 39 3.01 -8.77 13.09
N LEU A 40 3.88 -9.13 12.14
CA LEU A 40 4.97 -8.27 11.67
C LEU A 40 4.41 -7.01 11.00
N THR A 41 3.45 -7.17 10.08
CA THR A 41 2.80 -6.05 9.39
C THR A 41 2.12 -5.11 10.39
N GLU A 42 1.34 -5.64 11.32
CA GLU A 42 0.66 -4.82 12.34
C GLU A 42 1.66 -4.09 13.25
N LYS A 43 2.78 -4.75 13.57
CA LYS A 43 3.85 -4.12 14.35
C LYS A 43 4.51 -2.97 13.59
N GLY A 44 4.81 -3.16 12.30
CA GLY A 44 5.44 -2.14 11.46
C GLY A 44 4.60 -0.88 11.30
N ARG A 45 3.27 -1.03 11.14
CA ARG A 45 2.32 0.10 11.05
C ARG A 45 2.40 1.08 12.22
N THR A 46 2.93 0.66 13.37
CA THR A 46 3.01 1.50 14.57
C THR A 46 4.07 2.61 14.49
N ILE A 47 4.93 2.61 13.47
CA ILE A 47 6.00 3.60 13.34
C ILE A 47 6.37 3.85 11.87
N ALA A 48 6.84 5.06 11.58
CA ALA A 48 7.38 5.37 10.26
C ALA A 48 8.77 4.75 10.06
N THR A 49 9.01 4.15 8.89
CA THR A 49 10.29 3.56 8.46
C THR A 49 11.49 4.46 8.75
N SER A 50 11.38 5.76 8.46
CA SER A 50 12.46 6.74 8.67
C SER A 50 12.93 6.82 10.13
N ARG A 51 12.03 6.62 11.09
CA ARG A 51 12.38 6.60 12.52
C ARG A 51 13.16 5.35 12.90
N ILE A 52 12.81 4.20 12.33
CA ILE A 52 13.53 2.95 12.54
C ILE A 52 14.92 3.05 11.94
N VAL A 53 15.05 3.54 10.70
CA VAL A 53 16.35 3.71 10.03
C VAL A 53 17.28 4.62 10.84
N VAL A 54 16.82 5.81 11.24
CA VAL A 54 17.66 6.76 11.98
C VAL A 54 18.21 6.16 13.28
N ASP A 55 17.36 5.50 14.08
CA ASP A 55 17.84 4.86 15.31
C ASP A 55 18.66 3.61 15.02
N GLY A 56 18.24 2.79 14.07
CA GLY A 56 18.90 1.53 13.73
C GLY A 56 20.33 1.76 13.26
N VAL A 57 20.58 2.71 12.37
CA VAL A 57 21.93 3.09 11.92
C VAL A 57 22.82 3.41 13.11
N ARG A 58 22.38 4.36 13.95
CA ARG A 58 23.16 4.84 15.09
C ARG A 58 23.42 3.74 16.11
N LEU A 59 22.38 2.98 16.49
CA LEU A 59 22.47 1.96 17.53
C LEU A 59 23.26 0.74 17.06
N TYR A 60 23.18 0.37 15.77
CA TYR A 60 23.99 -0.72 15.22
C TYR A 60 25.47 -0.34 15.12
N GLN A 61 25.79 0.91 14.78
CA GLN A 61 27.17 1.41 14.85
C GLN A 61 27.72 1.38 16.27
N GLU A 62 26.93 1.85 17.25
CA GLU A 62 27.30 1.86 18.66
C GLU A 62 27.54 0.43 19.18
N ALA A 63 26.63 -0.49 18.85
CA ALA A 63 26.75 -1.91 19.19
C ALA A 63 28.01 -2.54 18.59
N PHE A 64 28.28 -2.28 17.30
CA PHE A 64 29.47 -2.77 16.62
C PHE A 64 30.76 -2.23 17.25
N HIS A 65 30.82 -0.91 17.46
CA HIS A 65 32.00 -0.26 18.03
C HIS A 65 32.31 -0.78 19.43
N PHE A 66 31.27 -0.92 20.28
CA PHE A 66 31.44 -1.54 21.59
C PHE A 66 31.96 -2.97 21.47
N TRP A 67 31.35 -3.81 20.61
CA TRP A 67 31.75 -5.20 20.47
C TRP A 67 33.21 -5.39 20.03
N GLN A 68 33.71 -4.52 19.15
CA GLN A 68 35.11 -4.55 18.70
C GLN A 68 36.09 -4.25 19.84
N GLY A 69 35.76 -3.29 20.71
CA GLY A 69 36.60 -2.91 21.85
C GLY A 69 36.35 -3.70 23.14
N ALA A 70 35.28 -4.50 23.21
CA ALA A 70 34.88 -5.19 24.42
C ALA A 70 35.85 -6.32 24.79
N SER A 71 36.17 -6.39 26.09
CA SER A 71 36.91 -7.49 26.69
C SER A 71 36.10 -8.80 26.68
N ASP A 72 36.78 -9.94 26.79
CA ASP A 72 36.11 -11.25 26.83
C ASP A 72 35.06 -11.38 27.97
N PRO A 73 35.32 -10.86 29.19
CA PRO A 73 34.28 -10.82 30.23
C PRO A 73 33.04 -10.03 29.81
N GLN A 74 33.21 -8.86 29.18
CA GLN A 74 32.09 -8.03 28.72
C GLN A 74 31.30 -8.73 27.61
N LYS A 75 31.98 -9.33 26.63
CA LYS A 75 31.35 -10.15 25.58
C LYS A 75 30.58 -11.34 26.17
N LYS A 76 31.12 -11.97 27.22
CA LYS A 76 30.43 -13.08 27.92
C LYS A 76 29.19 -12.61 28.66
N ARG A 77 29.18 -11.38 29.20
CA ARG A 77 28.04 -10.76 29.88
C ARG A 77 26.95 -10.28 28.93
N LEU A 78 27.32 -9.92 27.70
CA LEU A 78 26.40 -9.47 26.65
C LEU A 78 25.67 -10.64 25.97
N LYS A 79 24.83 -11.35 26.75
CA LYS A 79 23.97 -12.43 26.23
C LYS A 79 22.78 -11.86 25.46
N GLY A 80 22.40 -12.54 24.37
CA GLY A 80 21.32 -12.11 23.48
C GLY A 80 21.78 -11.22 22.31
N PHE A 81 23.08 -10.89 22.23
CA PHE A 81 23.71 -10.19 21.11
C PHE A 81 24.89 -10.99 20.56
N SER A 82 25.10 -10.88 19.25
CA SER A 82 26.24 -11.49 18.55
C SER A 82 26.49 -10.75 17.22
N LEU A 83 27.70 -10.87 16.66
CA LEU A 83 27.98 -10.33 15.33
C LEU A 83 27.08 -10.93 14.22
N PRO A 84 26.76 -12.24 14.21
CA PRO A 84 25.78 -12.78 13.26
C PRO A 84 24.38 -12.13 13.37
N LEU A 85 23.89 -11.86 14.59
CA LEU A 85 22.62 -11.15 14.78
C LEU A 85 22.70 -9.73 14.24
N LEU A 86 23.81 -9.03 14.54
CA LEU A 86 24.04 -7.68 14.03
C LEU A 86 24.11 -7.66 12.50
N ALA A 87 24.76 -8.66 11.88
CA ALA A 87 24.81 -8.79 10.43
C ALA A 87 23.40 -8.93 9.83
N VAL A 88 22.54 -9.79 10.40
CA VAL A 88 21.13 -9.88 9.97
C VAL A 88 20.43 -8.52 10.11
N ALA A 89 20.57 -7.86 11.27
CA ALA A 89 19.91 -6.60 11.55
C ALA A 89 20.33 -5.45 10.60
N VAL A 90 21.63 -5.35 10.31
CA VAL A 90 22.18 -4.33 9.40
C VAL A 90 21.70 -4.56 7.97
N HIS A 91 21.76 -5.80 7.47
CA HIS A 91 21.33 -6.11 6.10
C HIS A 91 19.83 -5.93 5.91
N GLN A 92 19.01 -6.29 6.91
CA GLN A 92 17.56 -6.03 6.86
C GLN A 92 17.25 -4.53 6.87
N LEU A 93 17.95 -3.74 7.69
CA LEU A 93 17.75 -2.30 7.73
C LEU A 93 18.19 -1.60 6.44
N HIS A 94 19.28 -2.08 5.83
CA HIS A 94 19.75 -1.60 4.53
C HIS A 94 18.73 -1.87 3.43
N ALA A 95 18.22 -3.12 3.34
CA ALA A 95 17.20 -3.49 2.38
C ALA A 95 15.90 -2.68 2.56
N LEU A 96 15.43 -2.54 3.81
CA LEU A 96 14.26 -1.73 4.16
C LEU A 96 14.42 -0.28 3.71
N HIS A 97 15.57 0.34 3.99
CA HIS A 97 15.80 1.73 3.60
C HIS A 97 15.83 1.89 2.07
N ALA A 98 16.54 1.02 1.35
CA ALA A 98 16.58 1.04 -0.11
C ALA A 98 15.17 0.85 -0.72
N HIS A 99 14.38 -0.08 -0.18
CA HIS A 99 13.01 -0.30 -0.61
C HIS A 99 12.11 0.93 -0.34
N SER A 100 12.26 1.56 0.82
CA SER A 100 11.50 2.78 1.17
C SER A 100 11.80 3.97 0.25
N GLN A 101 13.06 4.14 -0.16
CA GLN A 101 13.48 5.15 -1.13
C GLN A 101 12.83 4.90 -2.49
N LYS A 102 12.89 3.65 -2.97
CA LYS A 102 12.26 3.25 -4.23
C LYS A 102 10.75 3.52 -4.25
N ILE A 103 10.04 3.18 -3.17
CA ILE A 103 8.60 3.47 -3.05
C ILE A 103 8.34 4.99 -3.08
N ALA A 104 9.19 5.79 -2.44
CA ALA A 104 9.05 7.25 -2.43
C ALA A 104 9.32 7.89 -3.81
N GLU A 105 10.31 7.37 -4.55
CA GLU A 105 10.60 7.76 -5.94
C GLU A 105 9.41 7.41 -6.84
N ASP A 106 8.95 6.15 -6.80
CA ASP A 106 7.79 5.68 -7.56
C ASP A 106 6.54 6.51 -7.25
N ALA A 107 6.33 6.90 -5.99
CA ALA A 107 5.21 7.74 -5.58
C ALA A 107 5.25 9.16 -6.17
N THR A 108 6.44 9.72 -6.40
CA THR A 108 6.60 11.09 -6.93
C THR A 108 6.16 11.17 -8.39
N ASP A 109 6.53 10.18 -9.20
CA ASP A 109 6.05 10.03 -10.58
C ASP A 109 4.56 9.65 -10.63
N GLU A 110 4.08 8.94 -9.61
CA GLU A 110 2.69 8.52 -9.51
C GLU A 110 1.72 9.68 -9.27
N VAL A 111 2.08 10.73 -8.51
CA VAL A 111 1.13 11.83 -8.16
C VAL A 111 0.56 12.50 -9.41
N LYS A 112 1.39 12.81 -10.41
CA LYS A 112 0.94 13.46 -11.65
C LYS A 112 0.11 12.51 -12.51
N THR A 113 0.52 11.24 -12.63
CA THR A 113 -0.21 10.24 -13.42
C THR A 113 -1.52 9.82 -12.76
N ARG A 114 -1.61 9.86 -11.43
CA ARG A 114 -2.83 9.58 -10.66
C ARG A 114 -3.88 10.66 -10.88
N ALA A 115 -3.49 11.93 -10.76
CA ALA A 115 -4.41 13.04 -11.00
C ALA A 115 -5.01 12.98 -12.42
N LYS A 116 -4.17 12.68 -13.42
CA LYS A 116 -4.60 12.48 -14.80
C LYS A 116 -5.60 11.31 -14.94
N ARG A 117 -5.28 10.13 -14.40
CA ARG A 117 -6.15 8.94 -14.49
C ARG A 117 -7.48 9.12 -13.75
N ALA A 118 -7.46 9.74 -12.57
CA ALA A 118 -8.67 10.05 -11.83
C ALA A 118 -9.56 11.04 -12.59
N ALA A 119 -8.96 12.06 -13.22
CA ALA A 119 -9.67 12.98 -14.09
C ALA A 119 -10.24 12.27 -15.34
N GLU A 120 -9.49 11.33 -15.94
CA GLU A 120 -9.95 10.53 -17.07
C GLU A 120 -11.14 9.64 -16.70
N ALA A 121 -11.09 8.94 -15.57
CA ALA A 121 -12.21 8.12 -15.07
C ALA A 121 -13.44 8.99 -14.73
N THR A 122 -13.23 10.15 -14.10
CA THR A 122 -14.33 11.10 -13.79
C THR A 122 -14.97 11.62 -15.09
N ARG A 123 -14.16 11.96 -16.09
CA ARG A 123 -14.64 12.43 -17.39
C ARG A 123 -15.40 11.34 -18.13
N ALA A 124 -14.88 10.11 -18.15
CA ALA A 124 -15.54 8.97 -18.79
C ALA A 124 -16.90 8.69 -18.14
N ALA A 125 -16.97 8.69 -16.80
CA ALA A 125 -18.22 8.51 -16.08
C ALA A 125 -19.24 9.63 -16.36
N ALA A 126 -18.80 10.90 -16.34
CA ALA A 126 -19.68 12.04 -16.64
C ALA A 126 -20.21 11.99 -18.08
N GLN A 127 -19.35 11.67 -19.05
CA GLN A 127 -19.74 11.52 -20.45
C GLN A 127 -20.69 10.32 -20.65
N GLY A 128 -20.39 9.19 -20.03
CA GLY A 128 -21.25 8.01 -20.07
C GLY A 128 -22.63 8.27 -19.47
N LEU A 129 -22.72 8.99 -18.35
CA LEU A 129 -24.00 9.35 -17.73
C LEU A 129 -24.82 10.26 -18.66
N ALA A 130 -24.19 11.29 -19.23
CA ALA A 130 -24.84 12.20 -20.17
C ALA A 130 -25.36 11.45 -21.42
N LEU A 131 -24.55 10.56 -22.00
CA LEU A 131 -24.95 9.74 -23.14
C LEU A 131 -26.09 8.78 -22.80
N ARG A 132 -26.04 8.14 -21.63
CA ARG A 132 -27.11 7.25 -21.16
C ARG A 132 -28.43 7.99 -21.04
N ASP A 133 -28.42 9.16 -20.39
CA ASP A 133 -29.63 9.96 -20.18
C ASP A 133 -30.19 10.48 -21.51
N GLN A 134 -29.32 10.92 -22.43
CA GLN A 134 -29.70 11.30 -23.79
C GLN A 134 -30.32 10.13 -24.56
N ALA A 135 -29.66 8.97 -24.60
CA ALA A 135 -30.14 7.78 -25.30
C ALA A 135 -31.47 7.28 -24.74
N THR A 136 -31.61 7.29 -23.41
CA THR A 136 -32.87 6.92 -22.74
C THR A 136 -34.02 7.82 -23.18
N SER A 137 -33.82 9.14 -23.19
CA SER A 137 -34.84 10.08 -23.65
C SER A 137 -35.19 9.85 -25.11
N ALA A 138 -34.18 9.80 -25.98
CA ALA A 138 -34.38 9.67 -27.42
C ALA A 138 -35.04 8.34 -27.81
N LEU A 139 -34.65 7.22 -27.18
CA LEU A 139 -35.28 5.91 -27.41
C LEU A 139 -36.72 5.87 -26.88
N ARG A 140 -37.02 6.49 -25.74
CA ARG A 140 -38.42 6.61 -25.27
C ARG A 140 -39.29 7.46 -26.20
N ASP A 141 -38.74 8.54 -26.75
CA ASP A 141 -39.43 9.37 -27.74
C ASP A 141 -39.67 8.58 -29.04
N ALA A 142 -38.67 7.81 -29.50
CA ALA A 142 -38.80 6.94 -30.65
C ALA A 142 -39.80 5.79 -30.43
N ALA A 143 -39.91 5.25 -29.21
CA ALA A 143 -40.93 4.27 -28.83
C ALA A 143 -42.36 4.84 -28.96
N GLY A 144 -42.53 6.15 -28.86
CA GLY A 144 -43.85 6.79 -28.88
C GLY A 144 -44.66 6.37 -27.64
N LEU A 145 -45.93 6.03 -27.78
CA LEU A 145 -46.78 5.54 -26.67
C LEU A 145 -46.83 4.00 -26.58
N ASP A 146 -45.95 3.30 -27.29
CA ASP A 146 -45.91 1.84 -27.25
C ASP A 146 -45.36 1.37 -25.88
N PRO A 147 -46.18 0.68 -25.05
CA PRO A 147 -45.76 0.28 -23.72
C PRO A 147 -44.68 -0.82 -23.74
N ALA A 148 -44.63 -1.67 -24.78
CA ALA A 148 -43.63 -2.73 -24.87
C ALA A 148 -42.25 -2.15 -25.19
N LEU A 149 -42.17 -1.27 -26.20
CA LEU A 149 -40.92 -0.60 -26.57
C LEU A 149 -40.39 0.29 -25.43
N ARG A 150 -41.27 0.98 -24.70
CA ARG A 150 -40.86 1.74 -23.50
C ARG A 150 -40.30 0.85 -22.40
N ALA A 151 -40.92 -0.31 -22.17
CA ALA A 151 -40.43 -1.25 -21.17
C ALA A 151 -39.03 -1.79 -21.52
N GLU A 152 -38.73 -2.04 -22.80
CA GLU A 152 -37.39 -2.44 -23.27
C GLU A 152 -36.33 -1.38 -22.91
N VAL A 153 -36.64 -0.09 -23.09
CA VAL A 153 -35.73 1.01 -22.72
C VAL A 153 -35.56 1.12 -21.20
N ASP A 154 -36.66 0.98 -20.46
CA ASP A 154 -36.67 1.09 -18.99
C ASP A 154 -35.88 -0.06 -18.33
N GLU A 155 -35.96 -1.27 -18.90
CA GLU A 155 -35.16 -2.41 -18.47
C GLU A 155 -33.69 -2.23 -18.83
N ALA A 156 -33.39 -1.73 -20.03
CA ALA A 156 -32.02 -1.53 -20.50
C ALA A 156 -31.26 -0.45 -19.73
N VAL A 157 -31.87 0.69 -19.38
CA VAL A 157 -31.17 1.82 -18.74
C VAL A 157 -30.61 1.49 -17.35
N GLY A 158 -31.33 0.67 -16.57
CA GLY A 158 -30.95 0.26 -15.21
C GLY A 158 -30.57 1.43 -14.27
N THR A 159 -29.60 1.18 -13.37
CA THR A 159 -29.03 2.19 -12.46
C THR A 159 -27.64 2.64 -12.92
N ALA A 160 -27.13 3.76 -12.37
CA ALA A 160 -25.76 4.25 -12.62
C ALA A 160 -25.03 4.57 -11.31
N GLU A 161 -25.25 3.76 -10.28
CA GLU A 161 -24.62 3.95 -8.96
C GLU A 161 -23.14 3.58 -8.97
N THR A 162 -22.75 2.68 -9.87
CA THR A 162 -21.37 2.22 -10.07
C THR A 162 -20.96 2.29 -11.55
N PRO A 163 -19.64 2.34 -11.84
CA PRO A 163 -19.13 2.24 -13.21
C PRO A 163 -19.68 1.01 -13.95
N ASP A 164 -19.79 -0.14 -13.27
CA ASP A 164 -20.29 -1.38 -13.87
C ASP A 164 -21.79 -1.32 -14.19
N THR A 165 -22.59 -0.68 -13.33
CA THR A 165 -24.02 -0.49 -13.62
C THR A 165 -24.23 0.51 -14.76
N LEU A 166 -23.43 1.59 -14.81
CA LEU A 166 -23.49 2.60 -15.87
C LEU A 166 -23.10 2.01 -17.23
N ALA A 167 -21.99 1.26 -17.29
CA ALA A 167 -21.54 0.63 -18.53
C ALA A 167 -22.57 -0.39 -19.05
N ARG A 168 -23.14 -1.22 -18.18
CA ARG A 168 -24.22 -2.15 -18.56
C ARG A 168 -25.45 -1.43 -19.11
N GLY A 169 -25.83 -0.29 -18.51
CA GLY A 169 -26.94 0.52 -19.00
C GLY A 169 -26.68 1.08 -20.40
N LEU A 170 -25.45 1.53 -20.67
CA LEU A 170 -25.05 2.02 -22.00
C LEU A 170 -25.07 0.90 -23.06
N ASP A 171 -24.50 -0.27 -22.75
CA ASP A 171 -24.52 -1.43 -23.66
C ASP A 171 -25.96 -1.91 -23.90
N GLY A 172 -26.79 -1.97 -22.85
CA GLY A 172 -28.20 -2.34 -22.97
C GLY A 172 -28.97 -1.40 -23.90
N LEU A 173 -28.78 -0.08 -23.78
CA LEU A 173 -29.42 0.90 -24.67
C LEU A 173 -28.92 0.78 -26.12
N ALA A 174 -27.62 0.48 -26.31
CA ALA A 174 -27.07 0.21 -27.63
C ALA A 174 -27.71 -1.05 -28.26
N ASP A 175 -27.90 -2.10 -27.48
CA ASP A 175 -28.53 -3.35 -27.94
C ASP A 175 -30.01 -3.15 -28.29
N VAL A 176 -30.75 -2.37 -27.49
CA VAL A 176 -32.13 -1.96 -27.82
C VAL A 176 -32.15 -1.24 -29.17
N LEU A 177 -31.28 -0.24 -29.35
CA LEU A 177 -31.20 0.50 -30.61
C LEU A 177 -30.89 -0.42 -31.80
N ARG A 178 -29.86 -1.27 -31.69
CA ARG A 178 -29.51 -2.25 -32.74
C ARG A 178 -30.63 -3.25 -33.02
N GLY A 179 -31.39 -3.63 -32.00
CA GLY A 179 -32.59 -4.45 -32.14
C GLY A 179 -33.64 -3.74 -32.99
N TRP A 180 -33.95 -2.48 -32.67
CA TRP A 180 -34.96 -1.71 -33.37
C TRP A 180 -34.56 -1.32 -34.79
N LEU A 181 -33.27 -1.13 -35.07
CA LEU A 181 -32.75 -0.90 -36.42
C LEU A 181 -32.98 -2.08 -37.38
N LYS A 182 -33.28 -3.27 -36.85
CA LYS A 182 -33.63 -4.47 -37.64
C LYS A 182 -35.13 -4.60 -37.92
N ALA A 183 -35.95 -3.65 -37.48
CA ALA A 183 -37.38 -3.65 -37.75
C ALA A 183 -37.67 -3.68 -39.27
N PRO A 184 -38.88 -4.11 -39.69
CA PRO A 184 -39.22 -4.20 -41.11
C PRO A 184 -39.05 -2.86 -41.83
N PRO A 185 -38.52 -2.85 -43.08
CA PRO A 185 -38.41 -1.64 -43.89
C PRO A 185 -39.75 -0.93 -44.03
N GLY A 186 -39.75 0.40 -43.86
CA GLY A 186 -40.97 1.22 -43.92
C GLY A 186 -41.82 1.19 -42.65
N SER A 187 -41.38 0.51 -41.58
CA SER A 187 -42.08 0.57 -40.29
C SER A 187 -42.02 1.99 -39.69
N PRO A 188 -43.08 2.44 -38.99
CA PRO A 188 -43.08 3.74 -38.31
C PRO A 188 -41.99 3.90 -37.25
N LEU A 189 -41.46 2.79 -36.71
CA LEU A 189 -40.34 2.79 -35.76
C LEU A 189 -39.05 3.25 -36.46
N LEU A 190 -38.69 2.63 -37.59
CA LEU A 190 -37.50 3.05 -38.35
C LEU A 190 -37.54 4.51 -38.77
N SER A 191 -38.72 5.03 -39.16
CA SER A 191 -38.86 6.46 -39.48
C SER A 191 -38.60 7.36 -38.27
N ARG A 192 -39.06 6.96 -37.08
CA ARG A 192 -38.82 7.70 -35.83
C ARG A 192 -37.34 7.66 -35.43
N LEU A 193 -36.68 6.51 -35.56
CA LEU A 193 -35.24 6.41 -35.32
C LEU A 193 -34.44 7.31 -36.26
N ALA A 194 -34.75 7.29 -37.56
CA ALA A 194 -34.10 8.15 -38.54
C ALA A 194 -34.31 9.65 -38.25
N LEU A 195 -35.52 10.06 -37.84
CA LEU A 195 -35.82 11.44 -37.44
C LEU A 195 -35.03 11.90 -36.21
N ALA A 196 -34.76 10.97 -35.29
CA ALA A 196 -34.00 11.24 -34.07
C ALA A 196 -32.49 11.02 -34.24
N SER A 197 -32.02 10.70 -35.45
CA SER A 197 -30.63 10.31 -35.72
C SER A 197 -30.12 9.18 -34.83
N LEU A 198 -31.01 8.23 -34.50
CA LEU A 198 -30.69 7.02 -33.76
C LEU A 198 -30.30 5.94 -34.77
N ASP A 199 -29.00 5.85 -35.05
CA ASP A 199 -28.41 4.97 -36.05
C ASP A 199 -27.34 4.04 -35.47
N GLU A 200 -26.76 3.18 -36.32
CA GLU A 200 -25.70 2.25 -35.91
C GLU A 200 -24.47 3.00 -35.34
N PRO A 201 -23.98 4.10 -35.95
CA PRO A 201 -22.94 4.93 -35.35
C PRO A 201 -23.24 5.40 -33.92
N TYR A 202 -24.48 5.79 -33.63
CA TYR A 202 -24.86 6.16 -32.26
C TYR A 202 -24.85 4.97 -31.30
N ALA A 203 -25.27 3.78 -31.73
CA ALA A 203 -25.13 2.56 -30.93
C ALA A 203 -23.66 2.20 -30.64
N ASP A 204 -22.77 2.42 -31.61
CA ASP A 204 -21.33 2.26 -31.46
C ASP A 204 -20.75 3.27 -30.47
N GLU A 205 -21.22 4.52 -30.47
CA GLU A 205 -20.83 5.55 -29.50
C GLU A 205 -21.19 5.14 -28.06
N LEU A 206 -22.41 4.61 -27.85
CA LEU A 206 -22.84 4.10 -26.54
C LEU A 206 -21.96 2.94 -26.06
N THR A 207 -21.67 1.99 -26.95
CA THR A 207 -20.79 0.84 -26.66
C THR A 207 -19.35 1.30 -26.35
N ALA A 208 -18.85 2.30 -27.08
CA ALA A 208 -17.53 2.88 -26.83
C ALA A 208 -17.48 3.60 -25.48
N ALA A 209 -18.53 4.32 -25.11
CA ALA A 209 -18.64 4.97 -23.81
C ALA A 209 -18.69 3.94 -22.65
N ALA A 210 -19.43 2.84 -22.81
CA ALA A 210 -19.46 1.75 -21.83
C ALA A 210 -18.05 1.17 -21.58
N ASN A 211 -17.32 0.87 -22.66
CA ASN A 211 -15.95 0.39 -22.60
C ASN A 211 -15.00 1.41 -21.95
N ALA A 212 -15.14 2.70 -22.26
CA ALA A 212 -14.32 3.75 -21.65
C ALA A 212 -14.56 3.85 -20.13
N VAL A 213 -15.82 3.75 -19.68
CA VAL A 213 -16.16 3.75 -18.24
C VAL A 213 -15.52 2.56 -17.53
N GLN A 214 -15.65 1.34 -18.07
CA GLN A 214 -15.08 0.14 -17.45
C GLN A 214 -13.56 0.18 -17.39
N THR A 215 -12.91 0.48 -18.52
CA THR A 215 -11.45 0.45 -18.63
C THR A 215 -10.78 1.48 -17.73
N THR A 216 -11.30 2.71 -17.69
CA THR A 216 -10.75 3.77 -16.85
C THR A 216 -10.98 3.50 -15.35
N ALA A 217 -12.12 2.91 -14.98
CA ALA A 217 -12.40 2.50 -13.61
C ALA A 217 -11.49 1.35 -13.15
N ALA A 218 -11.31 0.31 -13.98
CA ALA A 218 -10.44 -0.82 -13.68
C ALA A 218 -8.98 -0.39 -13.49
N GLN A 219 -8.47 0.45 -14.37
CA GLN A 219 -7.11 1.01 -14.27
C GLN A 219 -6.87 1.81 -12.98
N ALA A 220 -7.90 2.49 -12.47
CA ALA A 220 -7.84 3.17 -11.18
C ALA A 220 -7.86 2.17 -10.01
N GLY A 221 -8.63 1.08 -10.11
CA GLY A 221 -8.77 0.05 -9.09
C GLY A 221 -7.53 -0.83 -8.88
N GLU A 222 -6.99 -1.43 -9.94
CA GLU A 222 -5.85 -2.37 -9.88
C GLU A 222 -4.61 -1.76 -9.22
N ARG A 223 -4.37 -0.46 -9.47
CA ARG A 223 -3.21 0.25 -8.93
C ARG A 223 -3.35 0.58 -7.45
N ASN A 224 -4.57 0.82 -6.97
CA ASN A 224 -4.82 0.98 -5.54
C ASN A 224 -4.50 -0.33 -4.79
N ALA A 225 -4.86 -1.48 -5.37
CA ALA A 225 -4.53 -2.78 -4.80
C ALA A 225 -3.01 -3.03 -4.79
N ALA A 226 -2.31 -2.73 -5.90
CA ALA A 226 -0.86 -2.85 -5.98
C ALA A 226 -0.13 -1.97 -4.96
N ARG A 227 -0.60 -0.74 -4.76
CA ARG A 227 -0.05 0.18 -3.76
C ARG A 227 -0.30 -0.31 -2.33
N ALA A 228 -1.50 -0.80 -2.04
CA ALA A 228 -1.82 -1.36 -0.74
C ALA A 228 -0.93 -2.57 -0.42
N ALA A 229 -0.68 -3.42 -1.42
CA ALA A 229 0.24 -4.56 -1.29
C ALA A 229 1.69 -4.12 -1.07
N ALA A 230 2.18 -3.11 -1.81
CA ALA A 230 3.52 -2.55 -1.63
C ALA A 230 3.70 -1.97 -0.22
N GLN A 231 2.72 -1.20 0.27
CA GLN A 231 2.74 -0.67 1.63
C GLN A 231 2.70 -1.78 2.69
N ALA A 232 1.87 -2.81 2.51
CA ALA A 232 1.83 -3.94 3.43
C ALA A 232 3.17 -4.71 3.47
N GLY A 233 3.87 -4.81 2.34
CA GLY A 233 5.23 -5.35 2.26
C GLY A 233 6.22 -4.52 3.08
N LEU A 234 6.19 -3.19 2.93
CA LEU A 234 7.04 -2.27 3.69
C LEU A 234 6.74 -2.34 5.20
N ASP A 235 5.46 -2.37 5.58
CA ASP A 235 5.03 -2.50 6.98
C ASP A 235 5.56 -3.81 7.60
N ARG A 236 5.55 -4.92 6.84
CA ARG A 236 6.13 -6.18 7.31
C ARG A 236 7.64 -6.04 7.57
N GLU A 237 8.37 -5.42 6.65
CA GLU A 237 9.82 -5.19 6.78
C GLU A 237 10.14 -4.29 7.99
N ASP A 238 9.35 -3.24 8.21
CA ASP A 238 9.42 -2.41 9.42
C ASP A 238 9.20 -3.25 10.69
N GLY A 239 8.24 -4.17 10.68
CA GLY A 239 8.01 -5.13 11.76
C GLY A 239 9.23 -5.98 12.09
N VAL A 240 9.90 -6.52 11.07
CA VAL A 240 11.15 -7.28 11.22
C VAL A 240 12.25 -6.41 11.82
N ALA A 241 12.42 -5.19 11.30
CA ALA A 241 13.43 -4.26 11.80
C ALA A 241 13.19 -3.87 13.27
N ILE A 242 11.93 -3.67 13.69
CA ILE A 242 11.56 -3.41 15.09
C ILE A 242 11.95 -4.59 16.00
N LEU A 243 11.71 -5.84 15.55
CA LEU A 243 12.07 -7.02 16.33
C LEU A 243 13.57 -7.13 16.55
N LEU A 244 14.35 -7.00 15.48
CA LEU A 244 15.81 -7.09 15.51
C LEU A 244 16.41 -5.97 16.36
N LEU A 245 15.99 -4.73 16.12
CA LEU A 245 16.43 -3.58 16.91
C LEU A 245 16.08 -3.75 18.39
N GLY A 246 14.86 -4.18 18.68
CA GLY A 246 14.39 -4.41 20.05
C GLY A 246 15.18 -5.52 20.75
N GLN A 247 15.54 -6.59 20.06
CA GLN A 247 16.36 -7.66 20.62
C GLN A 247 17.76 -7.16 20.99
N ILE A 248 18.40 -6.39 20.10
CA ILE A 248 19.72 -5.83 20.33
C ILE A 248 19.68 -4.83 21.50
N VAL A 249 18.72 -3.91 21.54
CA VAL A 249 18.55 -2.94 22.64
C VAL A 249 18.35 -3.66 23.98
N ARG A 250 17.47 -4.67 24.04
CA ARG A 250 17.23 -5.44 25.27
C ARG A 250 18.47 -6.21 25.74
N ALA A 251 19.27 -6.74 24.81
CA ALA A 251 20.50 -7.44 25.16
C ALA A 251 21.51 -6.50 25.83
N PHE A 252 21.72 -5.31 25.28
CA PHE A 252 22.60 -4.30 25.87
C PHE A 252 22.07 -3.78 27.21
N ASP A 253 20.76 -3.53 27.33
CA ASP A 253 20.15 -3.14 28.60
C ASP A 253 20.33 -4.19 29.69
N GLY A 254 20.08 -5.47 29.38
CA GLY A 254 20.25 -6.57 30.33
C GLY A 254 21.70 -6.80 30.72
N ALA A 255 22.62 -6.59 29.77
CA ALA A 255 24.05 -6.67 30.04
C ALA A 255 24.54 -5.50 30.92
N ASN A 256 24.07 -4.27 30.68
CA ASN A 256 24.36 -3.10 31.52
C ASN A 256 23.85 -3.28 32.95
N ASP A 257 22.66 -3.89 33.13
CA ASP A 257 22.13 -4.19 34.48
C ASP A 257 23.06 -5.12 35.28
N LEU A 258 23.87 -5.95 34.61
CA LEU A 258 24.83 -6.87 35.23
C LEU A 258 26.26 -6.31 35.32
N ASP A 259 26.64 -5.48 34.35
CA ASP A 259 27.96 -4.86 34.21
C ASP A 259 27.78 -3.43 33.63
N PRO A 260 27.82 -2.39 34.49
CA PRO A 260 27.60 -1.01 34.06
C PRO A 260 28.65 -0.46 33.07
N THR A 261 29.76 -1.18 32.84
CA THR A 261 30.75 -0.81 31.82
C THR A 261 30.27 -1.10 30.39
N ILE A 262 29.22 -1.92 30.23
CA ILE A 262 28.55 -2.17 28.94
C ILE A 262 27.53 -1.04 28.71
N PRO A 263 27.52 -0.34 27.57
CA PRO A 263 26.64 0.82 27.37
C PRO A 263 25.17 0.41 27.22
N ARG A 264 24.26 1.36 27.43
CA ARG A 264 22.86 1.22 27.04
C ARG A 264 22.65 1.81 25.66
N LEU A 265 21.99 1.05 24.80
CA LEU A 265 21.58 1.50 23.47
C LEU A 265 20.26 2.27 23.60
N LEU A 266 20.35 3.57 23.85
CA LEU A 266 19.17 4.42 24.10
C LEU A 266 18.53 4.87 22.79
N PRO A 267 17.30 4.44 22.45
CA PRO A 267 16.64 4.88 21.24
C PRO A 267 16.07 6.31 21.39
N ASN A 268 16.11 7.07 20.30
CA ASN A 268 15.60 8.44 20.25
C ASN A 268 14.20 8.46 19.62
N SER A 269 14.13 8.12 18.33
CA SER A 269 12.92 8.15 17.51
C SER A 269 11.98 6.97 17.78
N THR A 270 12.55 5.86 18.26
CA THR A 270 11.86 4.59 18.55
C THR A 270 11.67 4.38 20.06
N ARG A 271 11.95 5.40 20.90
CA ARG A 271 11.90 5.30 22.37
C ARG A 271 10.59 4.71 22.91
N ARG A 272 9.45 5.09 22.33
CA ARG A 272 8.11 4.61 22.75
C ARG A 272 7.90 3.11 22.48
N LEU A 273 8.63 2.53 21.54
CA LEU A 273 8.54 1.10 21.24
C LEU A 273 9.26 0.24 22.28
N PHE A 274 10.28 0.81 22.92
CA PHE A 274 11.18 0.08 23.81
C PHE A 274 11.20 0.60 25.24
N SER A 275 10.36 1.59 25.58
CA SER A 275 10.27 2.10 26.95
C SER A 275 9.80 1.00 27.90
N ARG A 276 10.57 0.74 28.96
CA ARG A 276 10.16 -0.15 30.05
C ARG A 276 8.79 0.29 30.55
N ARG A 277 7.78 -0.59 30.50
CA ARG A 277 6.56 -0.41 31.31
C ARG A 277 7.04 -0.31 32.76
N THR A 278 6.96 0.87 33.35
CA THR A 278 7.11 1.02 34.78
C THR A 278 6.02 0.16 35.41
N LYS A 279 6.41 -0.93 36.09
CA LYS A 279 5.51 -1.65 36.99
C LYS A 279 4.97 -0.60 37.96
N LYS A 280 3.69 -0.27 37.83
CA LYS A 280 2.98 0.54 38.82
C LYS A 280 3.16 -0.21 40.15
N LYS A 281 3.88 0.41 41.08
CA LYS A 281 4.05 -0.13 42.43
C LYS A 281 2.64 -0.23 42.99
N GLU A 282 2.11 -1.44 43.13
CA GLU A 282 0.94 -1.69 43.96
C GLU A 282 1.36 -1.27 45.36
N THR A 283 0.98 -0.05 45.74
CA THR A 283 0.98 0.38 47.12
C THR A 283 0.08 -0.57 47.86
N GLY A 284 0.70 -1.48 48.62
CA GLY A 284 0.02 -2.39 49.50
C GLY A 284 -0.89 -1.61 50.44
N ALA A 285 -2.18 -1.86 50.32
CA ALA A 285 -3.12 -1.71 51.41
C ALA A 285 -3.34 -3.12 51.96
N ALA A 286 -2.58 -3.48 52.99
CA ALA A 286 -2.94 -4.49 54.00
C ALA A 286 -1.78 -4.61 54.99
N GLU A 287 -1.81 -3.81 56.05
CA GLU A 287 -1.39 -4.28 57.38
C GLU A 287 -2.37 -3.69 58.39
N ALA A 288 -2.62 -4.51 59.42
CA ALA A 288 -3.78 -4.55 60.30
C ALA A 288 -3.90 -3.36 61.28
#